data_AF-A0A7Y6ISW6-F1
#
_entry.id   AF-A0A7Y6ISW6-F1
#
_cell.length_a   1.000
_cell.length_b   1.000
_cell.length_c   1.000
_cell.angle_alpha   90.00
_cell.angle_beta   90.00
_cell.angle_gamma   90.00
#
_symmetry.space_group_name_H-M   'P 1'
#
loop_
_entity.id
_entity.type
_entity.pdbx_description
1 polymer ?
#
loop_
_entity_poly.entity_id
_entity_poly.type
_entity_poly.pdbx_seq_one_letter_code
_entity_poly.pdbx_strand_id
1 'polypeptide(L)'
;MITLLVSADHVPGWLGGELWHFPPHLDDLSRPAPNMGAFWLVWGSFAVPLGLVGALVAGLGRRGVVPPAYCGAGLALWALVGAAVFEPSPFLLAVVPAVMLLTARRPRGGR
;
A
#
# COMPACT_ATOMS: atom_id res chain seq x y z
N MET A 1 -6.69 -5.40 5.78
CA MET A 1 -7.67 -6.50 5.67
C MET A 1 -9.11 -6.05 5.88
N ILE A 2 -9.38 -5.00 6.68
CA ILE A 2 -10.74 -4.44 6.86
C ILE A 2 -11.24 -3.74 5.58
N THR A 3 -10.38 -3.00 4.87
CA THR A 3 -10.74 -2.33 3.61
C THR A 3 -11.18 -3.31 2.51
N LEU A 4 -10.50 -4.45 2.38
CA LEU A 4 -10.87 -5.50 1.43
C LEU A 4 -12.25 -6.10 1.74
N LEU A 5 -12.59 -6.27 3.02
CA LEU A 5 -13.90 -6.76 3.45
C LEU A 5 -15.03 -5.76 3.17
N VAL A 6 -14.76 -4.47 3.36
CA VAL A 6 -15.74 -3.39 3.09
C VAL A 6 -15.94 -3.16 1.58
N SER A 7 -14.94 -3.44 0.76
CA SER A 7 -14.99 -3.24 -0.69
C SER A 7 -15.37 -4.50 -1.48
N ALA A 8 -15.56 -5.64 -0.82
CA ALA A 8 -15.84 -6.91 -1.49
C ALA A 8 -17.14 -6.89 -2.29
N ASP A 9 -18.17 -6.19 -1.79
CA ASP A 9 -19.48 -6.06 -2.44
C ASP A 9 -19.42 -5.30 -3.79
N HIS A 10 -18.33 -4.57 -4.03
CA HIS A 10 -18.11 -3.79 -5.25
C HIS A 10 -17.33 -4.58 -6.34
N VAL A 11 -16.75 -5.72 -6.00
CA VAL A 11 -15.96 -6.56 -6.92
C VAL A 11 -16.75 -6.98 -8.18
N PRO A 12 -18.03 -7.41 -8.10
CA PRO A 12 -18.79 -7.77 -9.29
C PRO A 12 -19.01 -6.58 -10.24
N GLY A 13 -19.25 -5.38 -9.69
CA GLY A 13 -19.44 -4.15 -10.49
C GLY A 13 -18.15 -3.70 -11.20
N TRP A 14 -16.98 -3.91 -10.57
CA TRP A 14 -15.69 -3.66 -11.23
C TRP A 14 -15.48 -4.57 -12.44
N LEU A 15 -15.76 -5.87 -12.28
CA LEU A 15 -15.64 -6.86 -13.35
C LEU A 15 -16.71 -6.66 -14.45
N GLY A 16 -17.87 -6.12 -14.08
CA GLY A 16 -18.96 -5.77 -14.99
C GLY A 16 -18.73 -4.50 -15.80
N GLY A 17 -17.64 -3.76 -15.56
CA GLY A 17 -17.27 -2.58 -16.34
C GLY A 17 -17.84 -1.25 -15.83
N GLU A 18 -18.41 -1.21 -14.63
CA GLU A 18 -18.98 0.04 -14.06
C GLU A 18 -17.94 1.15 -13.86
N LEU A 19 -16.65 0.80 -13.82
CA LEU A 19 -15.53 1.74 -13.72
C LEU A 19 -15.22 2.48 -15.04
N TRP A 20 -15.75 2.02 -16.18
CA TRP A 20 -15.49 2.60 -17.51
C TRP A 20 -16.37 3.81 -17.81
N HIS A 21 -17.44 4.02 -17.04
CA HIS A 21 -18.28 5.20 -17.11
C HIS A 21 -17.64 6.35 -16.33
N PHE A 22 -16.79 7.12 -17.01
CA PHE A 22 -16.23 8.34 -16.43
C PHE A 22 -17.33 9.36 -16.15
N PRO A 23 -17.32 10.01 -14.96
CA PRO A 23 -18.19 11.15 -14.70
C PRO A 23 -17.95 12.23 -15.78
N PRO A 24 -19.01 12.88 -16.32
CA PRO A 24 -18.87 13.89 -17.36
C PRO A 24 -18.03 15.12 -16.96
N HIS A 25 -17.79 15.30 -15.66
CA HIS A 25 -17.13 16.46 -15.09
C HIS A 25 -15.99 16.02 -14.15
N LEU A 26 -14.78 16.53 -14.37
CA LEU A 26 -13.59 16.26 -13.55
C LEU A 26 -13.74 16.79 -12.11
N ASP A 27 -14.63 17.75 -11.89
CA ASP A 27 -14.95 18.30 -10.56
C ASP A 27 -15.61 17.26 -9.63
N ASP A 28 -16.20 16.22 -10.21
CA ASP A 28 -16.88 15.13 -9.51
C ASP A 28 -15.90 14.08 -8.93
N LEU A 29 -14.59 14.22 -9.22
CA LEU A 29 -13.54 13.45 -8.56
C LEU A 29 -13.45 13.74 -7.05
N SER A 30 -14.02 14.87 -6.62
CA SER A 30 -14.18 15.26 -5.21
C SER A 30 -15.24 14.40 -4.49
N ARG A 31 -16.17 13.79 -5.24
CA ARG A 31 -17.25 12.92 -4.76
C ARG A 31 -17.33 11.66 -5.62
N PRO A 32 -16.27 10.82 -5.60
CA PRO A 32 -16.27 9.62 -6.42
C PRO A 32 -17.44 8.73 -6.00
N ALA A 33 -18.13 8.14 -6.98
CA ALA A 33 -19.13 7.12 -6.73
C ALA A 33 -18.54 6.05 -5.79
N PRO A 34 -19.28 5.55 -4.79
CA PRO A 34 -18.76 4.64 -3.76
C PRO A 34 -17.96 3.46 -4.34
N ASN A 35 -18.40 2.94 -5.49
CA ASN A 35 -17.76 1.87 -6.23
C ASN A 35 -16.34 2.22 -6.72
N MET A 36 -16.18 3.42 -7.29
CA MET A 36 -14.89 3.96 -7.76
C MET A 36 -13.97 4.27 -6.57
N GLY A 37 -14.50 4.87 -5.50
CA GLY A 37 -13.74 5.14 -4.28
C GLY A 37 -13.17 3.86 -3.64
N ALA A 38 -13.99 2.81 -3.55
CA ALA A 38 -13.58 1.50 -3.04
C ALA A 38 -12.52 0.82 -3.92
N PHE A 39 -12.63 0.95 -5.25
CA PHE A 39 -11.61 0.46 -6.18
C PHE A 39 -10.24 1.11 -5.90
N TRP A 40 -10.20 2.44 -5.80
CA TRP A 40 -8.95 3.17 -5.53
C TRP A 40 -8.41 2.87 -4.14
N LEU A 41 -9.25 2.71 -3.12
CA LEU A 41 -8.81 2.35 -1.76
C LEU A 41 -8.12 0.99 -1.66
N VAL A 42 -8.34 0.10 -2.63
CA VAL A 42 -7.80 -1.27 -2.61
C VAL A 42 -6.91 -1.53 -3.82
N TRP A 43 -7.48 -1.65 -5.01
CA TRP A 43 -6.77 -2.13 -6.20
C TRP A 43 -6.11 -1.01 -7.00
N GLY A 44 -6.79 0.13 -7.14
CA GLY A 44 -6.35 1.23 -7.98
C GLY A 44 -5.19 2.06 -7.40
N SER A 45 -5.04 2.12 -6.07
CA SER A 45 -3.99 2.91 -5.44
C SER A 45 -2.66 2.16 -5.42
N PHE A 46 -2.27 1.57 -4.28
CA PHE A 46 -0.91 1.07 -4.09
C PHE A 46 -0.82 -0.36 -3.57
N ALA A 47 -1.92 -1.11 -3.41
CA ALA A 47 -1.85 -2.45 -2.84
C ALA A 47 -1.04 -3.43 -3.69
N VAL A 48 -1.23 -3.43 -5.02
CA VAL A 48 -0.49 -4.32 -5.94
C VAL A 48 1.00 -3.94 -6.02
N PRO A 49 1.37 -2.66 -6.28
CA PRO A 49 2.78 -2.24 -6.26
C PRO A 49 3.48 -2.51 -4.92
N LEU A 50 2.83 -2.20 -3.78
CA LEU A 50 3.41 -2.44 -2.45
C LEU A 50 3.53 -3.92 -2.13
N GLY A 51 2.57 -4.74 -2.57
CA GLY A 51 2.65 -6.20 -2.45
C GLY A 51 3.86 -6.77 -3.19
N LEU A 52 4.10 -6.31 -4.41
CA LEU A 52 5.28 -6.69 -5.20
C LEU A 52 6.59 -6.23 -4.56
N VAL A 53 6.64 -5.00 -4.04
CA VAL A 53 7.80 -4.49 -3.29
C VAL A 53 8.04 -5.32 -2.02
N GLY A 54 6.99 -5.67 -1.29
CA GLY A 54 7.07 -6.57 -0.14
C GLY A 54 7.63 -7.94 -0.51
N ALA A 55 7.17 -8.53 -1.61
CA ALA A 55 7.68 -9.80 -2.13
C ALA A 55 9.14 -9.70 -2.57
N LEU A 56 9.55 -8.58 -3.19
CA LEU A 56 10.93 -8.30 -3.57
C LEU A 56 11.84 -8.22 -2.34
N VAL A 57 11.45 -7.45 -1.33
CA VAL A 57 12.17 -7.31 -0.05
C VAL A 57 12.29 -8.67 0.65
N ALA A 58 11.22 -9.46 0.71
CA ALA A 58 11.26 -10.81 1.26
C ALA A 58 12.18 -11.74 0.43
N GLY A 59 12.19 -11.58 -0.89
CA GLY A 59 13.13 -12.24 -1.79
C GLY A 59 14.59 -11.91 -1.50
N LEU A 60 14.91 -10.64 -1.26
CA LEU A 60 16.26 -10.18 -0.88
C LEU A 60 16.68 -10.75 0.47
N GLY A 61 15.79 -10.72 1.46
CA GLY A 61 16.03 -11.30 2.79
C GLY A 61 16.35 -12.78 2.73
N ARG A 62 15.62 -13.57 1.93
CA ARG A 62 15.90 -15.00 1.70
C ARG A 62 17.26 -15.27 1.05
N ARG A 63 17.82 -14.29 0.32
CA ARG A 63 19.14 -14.37 -0.32
C ARG A 63 20.27 -13.81 0.55
N GLY A 64 19.98 -13.40 1.80
CA GLY A 64 20.96 -12.77 2.69
C GLY A 64 21.42 -11.38 2.21
N VAL A 65 20.65 -10.74 1.34
CA VAL A 65 20.91 -9.38 0.86
C VAL A 65 20.11 -8.41 1.71
N VAL A 66 20.82 -7.49 2.35
CA VAL A 66 20.18 -6.41 3.14
C VAL A 66 19.55 -5.42 2.16
N PRO A 67 18.24 -5.12 2.28
CA PRO A 67 17.61 -4.08 1.48
C PRO A 67 18.27 -2.71 1.74
N PRO A 68 18.36 -1.82 0.75
CA PRO A 68 18.90 -0.48 0.95
C PRO A 68 18.14 0.31 2.02
N ALA A 69 18.85 1.08 2.85
CA ALA A 69 18.27 1.84 3.97
C ALA A 69 17.21 2.86 3.53
N TYR A 70 17.30 3.39 2.30
CA TYR A 70 16.32 4.33 1.76
C TYR A 70 14.92 3.69 1.63
N CYS A 71 14.80 2.37 1.49
CA CYS A 71 13.52 1.68 1.47
C CYS A 71 12.79 1.81 2.82
N GLY A 72 13.52 1.62 3.93
CA GLY A 72 12.96 1.78 5.28
C GLY A 72 12.67 3.24 5.62
N ALA A 73 13.60 4.15 5.29
CA ALA A 73 13.43 5.58 5.56
C ALA A 73 12.26 6.20 4.76
N GLY A 74 12.14 5.84 3.48
CA GLY A 74 11.03 6.29 2.64
C GLY A 74 9.68 5.77 3.14
N LEU A 75 9.60 4.51 3.55
CA LEU A 75 8.37 3.93 4.10
C LEU A 75 7.98 4.57 5.43
N ALA A 76 8.95 4.84 6.31
CA ALA A 76 8.71 5.55 7.57
C ALA A 76 8.19 6.98 7.33
N LEU A 77 8.84 7.74 6.43
CA LEU A 77 8.42 9.10 6.10
C LEU A 77 6.98 9.11 5.55
N TRP A 78 6.69 8.21 4.60
CA TRP A 78 5.36 8.10 4.01
C TRP A 78 4.29 7.73 5.04
N ALA A 79 4.58 6.76 5.92
CA ALA A 79 3.68 6.35 6.99
C ALA A 79 3.38 7.51 7.96
N LEU A 80 4.41 8.25 8.38
CA LEU A 80 4.26 9.37 9.32
C LEU A 80 3.50 10.54 8.70
N VAL A 81 3.80 10.88 7.45
CA VAL A 81 3.07 11.93 6.72
C VAL A 81 1.61 11.52 6.52
N GLY A 82 1.36 10.27 6.13
CA GLY A 82 0.01 9.76 5.94
C GLY A 82 -0.81 9.74 7.23
N ALA A 83 -0.21 9.32 8.35
CA ALA A 83 -0.86 9.36 9.66
C ALA A 83 -1.21 10.79 10.08
N ALA A 84 -0.26 11.73 9.95
CA ALA A 84 -0.49 13.14 10.31
C ALA A 84 -1.61 13.83 9.51
N VAL A 85 -1.86 13.39 8.28
CA VAL A 85 -2.86 13.99 7.38
C VAL A 85 -4.23 13.31 7.51
N PHE A 86 -4.28 12.02 7.85
CA PHE A 86 -5.50 11.21 7.81
C PHE A 86 -5.56 10.31 9.06
N GLU A 87 -6.24 10.75 10.12
CA GLU A 87 -6.42 9.99 11.37
C GLU A 87 -7.93 9.67 11.54
N PRO A 88 -8.37 8.43 11.83
CA PRO A 88 -7.60 7.26 12.25
C PRO A 88 -7.25 6.37 11.05
N SER A 89 -6.07 6.57 10.47
CA SER A 89 -5.61 5.73 9.36
C SER A 89 -4.75 4.56 9.84
N PRO A 90 -4.80 3.40 9.16
CA PRO A 90 -3.84 2.33 9.34
C PRO A 90 -2.38 2.67 8.96
N PHE A 91 -2.05 3.92 8.58
CA PHE A 91 -0.69 4.34 8.20
C PHE A 91 0.37 4.00 9.27
N LEU A 92 0.04 4.10 10.55
CA LEU A 92 0.97 3.74 11.64
C LEU A 92 1.42 2.27 11.60
N LEU A 93 0.62 1.36 11.01
CA LEU A 93 1.04 -0.04 10.85
C LEU A 93 2.23 -0.18 9.88
N ALA A 94 2.40 0.74 8.94
CA ALA A 94 3.55 0.74 8.02
C ALA A 94 4.87 1.17 8.70
N VAL A 95 4.82 1.72 9.91
CA VAL A 95 6.03 2.00 10.71
C VAL A 95 6.74 0.69 11.09
N VAL A 96 6.01 -0.39 11.38
CA VAL A 96 6.58 -1.69 11.75
C VAL A 96 7.53 -2.23 10.66
N PRO A 97 7.11 -2.44 9.39
CA PRO A 97 8.01 -2.88 8.34
C PRO A 97 9.13 -1.86 8.05
N ALA A 98 8.89 -0.56 8.24
CA ALA A 98 9.92 0.45 8.08
C ALA A 98 11.07 0.28 9.09
N VAL A 99 10.74 0.05 10.37
CA VAL A 99 11.74 -0.25 11.41
C VAL A 99 12.47 -1.56 11.12
N MET A 100 11.77 -2.60 10.66
CA MET A 100 12.41 -3.87 10.27
C MET A 100 13.43 -3.67 9.15
N LEU A 101 13.11 -2.86 8.14
CA LEU A 101 14.03 -2.53 7.05
C LEU A 101 15.25 -1.72 7.52
N LEU A 102 15.04 -0.74 8.39
CA LEU A 102 16.12 0.11 8.93
C LEU A 102 17.06 -0.64 9.87
N THR A 103 16.54 -1.64 10.59
CA THR A 103 17.30 -2.45 11.55
C THR A 103 17.86 -3.73 10.95
N ALA A 104 17.54 -4.02 9.67
CA ALA A 104 18.06 -5.19 8.97
C ALA A 104 19.59 -5.16 8.93
N ARG A 105 20.21 -6.16 9.54
CA ARG A 105 21.66 -6.36 9.52
C ARG A 105 21.98 -7.60 8.71
N ARG A 106 23.11 -7.56 7.99
CA ARG A 106 23.63 -8.75 7.31
C ARG A 106 24.04 -9.77 8.37
N PRO A 107 23.76 -11.07 8.20
CA PRO A 107 24.43 -12.09 8.99
C PRO A 107 25.93 -11.86 8.86
N ARG A 108 26.63 -11.65 9.98
CA ARG A 108 28.09 -11.67 9.98
C ARG A 108 28.47 -13.06 9.49
N GLY A 109 29.18 -13.14 8.35
CA GLY A 109 29.64 -14.39 7.78
C GLY A 109 30.25 -15.26 8.88
N GLY A 110 29.61 -16.38 9.16
CA GLY A 110 30.18 -17.42 9.99
C GLY A 110 31.13 -18.22 9.12
N ARG A 111 32.43 -17.93 9.29
CA ARG A 111 33.61 -18.63 8.75
C ARG A 111 33.81 -18.57 7.23
#